data_AF-A0A7X6AU33-F1
#
_entry.id   AF-A0A7X6AU33-F1
#
_cell.length_a   1.000
_cell.length_b   1.000
_cell.length_c   1.000
_cell.angle_alpha   90.00
_cell.angle_beta   90.00
_cell.angle_gamma   90.00
#
_symmetry.space_group_name_H-M   'P 1'
#
loop_
_entity.id
_entity.type
_entity.pdbx_description
1 polymer ?
#
loop_
_entity_poly.entity_id
_entity_poly.type
_entity_poly.pdbx_seq_one_letter_code
_entity_poly.pdbx_strand_id
1 'polypeptide(L)' 'RGVPMLIKDLWPGTAGEPFHQGNKALKEAGHRASEDANIVTAYRNAGFVLCGRTNTPEMGLAATTEPLA' A
#
# COMPACT_ATOMS: atom_id res chain seq x y z
N ARG A 1 -16.55 14.41 -0.64
CA ARG A 1 -16.26 13.34 0.34
C ARG A 1 -16.93 12.06 -0.15
N GLY A 2 -16.31 10.90 0.04
CA GLY A 2 -16.84 9.60 -0.42
C GLY A 2 -16.21 9.06 -1.70
N VAL A 3 -15.10 9.64 -2.18
CA VAL A 3 -14.43 9.18 -3.40
C VAL A 3 -13.57 7.95 -3.08
N PRO A 4 -13.80 6.78 -3.70
CA PRO A 4 -12.97 5.59 -3.52
C PRO A 4 -11.55 5.80 -4.06
N MET A 5 -10.55 5.30 -3.35
CA MET A 5 -9.15 5.35 -3.76
C MET A 5 -8.42 4.09 -3.29
N LEU A 6 -7.42 3.66 -4.06
CA LEU A 6 -6.51 2.60 -3.67
C LEU A 6 -5.11 3.18 -3.39
N ILE A 7 -4.39 2.52 -2.48
CA ILE A 7 -3.03 2.91 -2.10
C ILE A 7 -2.02 1.92 -2.68
N LYS A 8 -0.87 2.41 -3.15
CA LYS A 8 0.20 1.56 -3.69
C LYS A 8 0.84 0.74 -2.57
N ASP A 9 1.13 -0.55 -2.83
CA ASP A 9 1.75 -1.42 -1.83
C ASP A 9 3.25 -1.15 -1.57
N LEU A 10 3.83 -0.08 -2.13
CA LEU A 10 5.25 0.29 -1.97
C LEU A 10 5.47 1.34 -0.88
N TRP A 11 4.74 2.44 -1.02
CA TRP A 11 4.54 3.57 -0.11
C TRP A 11 3.30 4.28 -0.67
N PRO A 12 2.41 4.86 0.16
CA PRO A 12 2.44 5.03 1.61
C PRO A 12 1.89 3.85 2.45
N GLY A 13 2.35 3.78 3.71
CA GLY A 13 1.79 2.88 4.74
C GLY A 13 0.45 3.36 5.31
N THR A 14 -0.40 2.43 5.68
CA THR A 14 -1.69 2.67 6.35
C THR A 14 -1.75 1.81 7.61
N ALA A 15 -1.87 2.44 8.78
CA ALA A 15 -1.71 1.79 10.08
C ALA A 15 -2.61 0.55 10.21
N GLY A 16 -2.00 -0.58 10.58
CA GLY A 16 -2.68 -1.86 10.75
C GLY A 16 -3.04 -2.59 9.45
N GLU A 17 -2.91 -1.96 8.28
CA GLU A 17 -3.16 -2.61 6.99
C GLU A 17 -1.91 -3.37 6.47
N PRO A 18 -2.09 -4.40 5.63
CA PRO A 18 -0.98 -5.09 4.97
C PRO A 18 -0.03 -4.11 4.27
N PHE A 19 1.27 -4.32 4.41
CA PHE A 19 2.30 -3.49 3.79
C PHE A 19 3.47 -4.38 3.37
N HIS A 20 3.48 -4.87 2.14
CA HIS A 20 4.43 -5.91 1.73
C HIS A 20 5.44 -5.46 0.69
N GLN A 21 5.27 -4.29 0.06
CA GLN A 21 6.24 -3.74 -0.89
C GLN A 21 6.55 -4.67 -2.06
N GLY A 22 5.57 -5.48 -2.48
CA GLY A 22 5.76 -6.50 -3.52
C GLY A 22 6.72 -7.62 -3.13
N ASN A 23 7.23 -7.65 -1.89
CA ASN A 23 8.17 -8.63 -1.38
C ASN A 23 7.42 -9.83 -0.79
N LYS A 24 7.79 -11.03 -1.25
CA LYS A 24 7.14 -12.29 -0.84
C LYS A 24 7.35 -12.61 0.63
N ALA A 25 8.55 -12.39 1.17
CA ALA A 25 8.86 -12.68 2.56
C ALA A 25 8.07 -11.78 3.53
N LEU A 26 7.90 -10.49 3.21
CA LEU A 26 7.05 -9.58 3.99
C LEU A 26 5.58 -10.01 3.99
N LYS A 27 5.08 -10.50 2.85
CA LYS A 27 3.73 -11.06 2.75
C LYS A 27 3.56 -12.32 3.59
N GLU A 28 4.51 -13.24 3.54
CA GLU A 28 4.49 -14.47 4.34
C GLU A 28 4.63 -14.20 5.84
N ALA A 29 5.41 -13.18 6.22
CA ALA A 29 5.50 -12.69 7.60
C ALA A 29 4.26 -11.91 8.07
N GLY A 30 3.29 -11.65 7.19
CA GLY A 30 2.09 -10.86 7.51
C GLY A 30 2.41 -9.43 7.90
N HIS A 31 3.43 -8.83 7.28
CA HIS A 31 3.89 -7.49 7.63
C HIS A 31 2.80 -6.43 7.43
N ARG A 32 2.66 -5.54 8.41
CA ARG A 32 1.66 -4.46 8.46
C ARG A 32 2.34 -3.16 8.79
N ALA A 33 1.84 -2.06 8.24
CA ALA A 33 2.35 -0.75 8.59
C ALA A 33 1.96 -0.41 10.04
N SER A 34 2.90 0.13 10.81
CA SER A 34 2.67 0.57 12.19
C SER A 34 1.95 1.90 12.29
N GLU A 35 2.06 2.73 11.25
CA GLU A 35 1.57 4.10 11.23
C GLU A 35 1.00 4.49 9.86
N ASP A 36 0.12 5.50 9.88
CA ASP A 36 -0.34 6.16 8.66
C ASP A 36 0.78 7.10 8.17
N ALA A 37 1.14 6.99 6.89
CA ALA A 37 1.99 8.01 6.30
C ALA A 37 1.24 9.34 6.19
N ASN A 38 1.97 10.46 6.20
CA ASN A 38 1.38 11.81 6.15
C ASN A 38 0.37 12.00 5.01
N ILE A 39 0.63 11.41 3.83
CA ILE A 39 -0.28 11.51 2.68
C ILE A 39 -1.59 10.72 2.88
N VAL A 40 -1.55 9.61 3.61
CA VAL A 40 -2.75 8.82 3.98
C VAL A 40 -3.63 9.65 4.91
N THR A 41 -3.03 10.30 5.91
CA THR A 41 -3.72 11.25 6.79
C THR A 41 -4.37 12.38 5.99
N ALA A 42 -3.63 12.96 5.03
CA ALA A 42 -4.15 14.01 4.16
C ALA A 42 -5.33 13.53 3.29
N TYR A 43 -5.27 12.33 2.72
CA TYR A 43 -6.36 11.75 1.92
C TYR A 43 -7.61 11.48 2.76
N ARG A 44 -7.46 10.93 3.97
CA ARG A 44 -8.59 10.73 4.89
C ARG A 44 -9.24 12.06 5.26
N ASN A 45 -8.45 13.09 5.56
CA ASN A 45 -8.96 14.43 5.87
C ASN A 45 -9.68 15.10 4.69
N ALA A 46 -9.21 14.87 3.47
CA ALA A 46 -9.91 15.30 2.24
C ALA A 46 -11.20 14.50 1.97
N GLY A 47 -11.43 13.41 2.71
CA GLY A 47 -12.64 12.58 2.64
C GLY A 47 -12.62 11.55 1.51
N PHE A 48 -11.45 11.05 1.15
CA PHE A 48 -11.31 9.83 0.35
C PHE A 48 -11.62 8.59 1.20
N VAL A 49 -12.11 7.55 0.54
CA VAL A 49 -12.35 6.22 1.13
C VAL A 49 -11.26 5.28 0.60
N LEU A 50 -10.36 4.85 1.47
CA LEU A 50 -9.30 3.92 1.09
C LEU A 50 -9.89 2.51 1.01
N CYS A 51 -9.91 1.94 -0.19
CA CYS A 51 -10.57 0.66 -0.48
C CYS A 51 -9.61 -0.54 -0.49
N GLY A 52 -8.30 -0.30 -0.30
CA GLY A 52 -7.29 -1.35 -0.26
C GLY A 52 -6.01 -0.97 -0.99
N ARG A 53 -5.27 -2.01 -1.38
CA ARG A 53 -3.89 -1.92 -1.87
C ARG A 53 -3.74 -2.38 -3.31
N THR A 54 -2.83 -1.75 -4.05
CA THR A 54 -2.45 -2.15 -5.42
C THR A 54 -1.06 -2.75 -5.45
N ASN A 55 -0.84 -3.72 -6.34
CA ASN A 55 0.45 -4.37 -6.52
C ASN A 55 1.56 -3.40 -6.96
N THR A 56 2.80 -3.77 -6.64
CA THR A 56 4.03 -3.09 -7.00
C THR A 56 5.10 -4.13 -7.33
N PRO A 57 6.11 -3.82 -8.17
CA PRO A 57 7.31 -4.64 -8.22
C PRO A 57 7.97 -4.69 -6.85
N GLU A 58 8.68 -5.79 -6.60
CA GLU A 58 9.41 -6.00 -5.35
C GLU A 58 10.32 -4.80 -5.06
N MET A 59 10.06 -4.16 -3.92
CA MET A 59 10.74 -2.96 -3.43
C MET A 59 10.76 -1.77 -4.41
N GLY A 60 9.89 -1.76 -5.43
CA GLY A 60 9.89 -0.71 -6.44
C GLY A 60 11.06 -0.78 -7.43
N LEU A 61 11.76 -1.92 -7.51
CA LEU A 61 13.03 -2.04 -8.26
C LEU A 61 12.88 -2.21 -9.78
N ALA A 62 11.66 -2.41 -10.27
CA ALA A 62 11.38 -2.57 -11.69
C ALA A 62 10.40 -1.51 -12.21
N ALA A 63 10.42 -1.28 -13.52
CA ALA A 63 9.47 -0.38 -14.19
C ALA A 63 8.12 -1.08 -14.50
N THR A 64 8.10 -2.42 -14.50
CA THR A 64 6.94 -3.26 -14.74
C THR A 64 6.49 -3.94 -13.45
N THR A 65 5.22 -4.36 -13.40
CA THR A 65 4.64 -5.11 -12.26
C THR A 65 4.26 -6.52 -12.72
N GLU A 66 5.21 -7.23 -13.31
CA GLU A 66 4.99 -8.58 -13.84
C GLU A 66 4.68 -9.56 -12.70
N PRO A 67 3.76 -10.51 -12.90
CA PRO A 67 3.47 -11.55 -11.92
C PRO A 67 4.64 -12.53 -11.81
N LEU A 68 4.64 -13.33 -10.74
CA LEU A 68 5.47 -14.53 -10.68
C LEU A 68 5.05 -15.49 -11.80
N ALA A 69 6.03 -16.19 -12.39
CA ALA A 69 5.79 -17.22 -13.39
C ALA A 69 5.08 -18.45 -12.80
#